data_AF-A0A7V7LAT7-F1
#
_entry.id   AF-A0A7V7LAT7-F1
#
_cell.length_a   1.000
_cell.length_b   1.000
_cell.length_c   1.000
_cell.angle_alpha   90.00
_cell.angle_beta   90.00
_cell.angle_gamma   90.00
#
_symmetry.space_group_name_H-M   'P 1'
#
loop_
_entity.id
_entity.type
_entity.pdbx_description
1 polymer ?
#
loop_
_entity_poly.entity_id
_entity_poly.type
_entity_poly.pdbx_seq_one_letter_code
_entity_poly.pdbx_strand_id
1 'polypeptide(L)'
;MKFQKEYEILCSINSDKILEIVFDFKKHRIKIFFSNKEGNQFLVLVCENSEISFIKNYPVLFKNGVADINMYWGPYMTYATGLSNTTSPGFTEFQKKLKESIQSVKNPNDEFKISYLDSRDGIQKIQNANRKSVLSNKEIYYHHTRRTPISDNQYKKVKDLLGEDIAKHFKNSNVTAVFTSDIAQQKTFFLP
;
A
#
# COMPACT_ATOMS: atom_id res chain seq x y z
N MET A 1 -1.96 -8.25 8.55
CA MET A 1 -3.19 -8.93 8.09
C MET A 1 -2.73 -10.01 7.15
N LYS A 2 -2.99 -11.29 7.47
CA LYS A 2 -2.53 -12.42 6.66
C LYS A 2 -2.96 -12.20 5.22
N PHE A 3 -2.01 -12.16 4.29
CA PHE A 3 -2.21 -11.71 2.92
C PHE A 3 -1.62 -12.68 1.89
N GLN A 4 -1.11 -13.85 2.32
CA GLN A 4 -0.45 -14.84 1.48
C GLN A 4 -1.19 -15.18 0.18
N LYS A 5 -2.47 -15.60 0.28
CA LYS A 5 -3.25 -16.01 -0.90
C LYS A 5 -3.41 -14.87 -1.89
N GLU A 6 -3.71 -13.68 -1.39
CA GLU A 6 -3.85 -12.48 -2.21
C GLU A 6 -2.52 -12.07 -2.84
N TYR A 7 -1.42 -12.16 -2.09
CA TYR A 7 -0.08 -11.87 -2.57
C TYR A 7 0.35 -12.83 -3.70
N GLU A 8 0.07 -14.13 -3.59
CA GLU A 8 0.32 -15.12 -4.65
C GLU A 8 -0.45 -14.79 -5.94
N ILE A 9 -1.69 -14.31 -5.82
CA ILE A 9 -2.48 -13.85 -6.97
C ILE A 9 -1.81 -12.64 -7.61
N LEU A 10 -1.47 -11.64 -6.81
CA LEU A 10 -0.81 -10.43 -7.28
C LEU A 10 0.52 -10.75 -7.98
N CYS A 11 1.35 -11.61 -7.38
CA CYS A 11 2.64 -12.00 -7.96
C CYS A 11 2.54 -12.86 -9.23
N SER A 12 1.38 -13.45 -9.52
CA SER A 12 1.14 -14.21 -10.76
C SER A 12 0.87 -13.31 -11.99
N ILE A 13 0.72 -12.00 -11.78
CA ILE A 13 0.43 -11.04 -12.84
C ILE A 13 1.70 -10.72 -13.61
N ASN A 14 1.54 -10.42 -14.91
CA ASN A 14 2.62 -9.98 -15.78
C ASN A 14 3.37 -8.77 -15.16
N SER A 15 4.68 -8.92 -14.96
CA SER A 15 5.56 -7.93 -14.32
C SER A 15 5.71 -6.62 -15.10
N ASP A 16 5.39 -6.59 -16.39
CA ASP A 16 5.46 -5.38 -17.23
C ASP A 16 4.21 -4.49 -17.10
N LYS A 17 3.15 -5.02 -16.49
CA LYS A 17 1.87 -4.34 -16.31
C LYS A 17 1.66 -3.95 -14.86
N ILE A 18 0.96 -2.84 -14.67
CA ILE A 18 0.41 -2.45 -13.37
C ILE A 18 -1.04 -2.91 -13.35
N LEU A 19 -1.38 -3.75 -12.37
CA LEU A 19 -2.76 -4.08 -12.08
C LEU A 19 -3.45 -2.85 -11.49
N GLU A 20 -4.64 -2.52 -12.00
CA GLU A 20 -5.60 -1.61 -11.40
C GLU A 20 -6.89 -2.39 -11.10
N ILE A 21 -7.32 -2.42 -9.84
CA ILE A 21 -8.65 -2.89 -9.45
C ILE A 21 -9.44 -1.71 -8.90
N VAL A 22 -10.63 -1.45 -9.43
CA VAL A 22 -11.49 -0.34 -9.03
C VAL A 22 -12.84 -0.87 -8.55
N PHE A 23 -13.28 -0.40 -7.38
CA PHE A 23 -14.60 -0.70 -6.82
C PHE A 23 -15.07 0.41 -5.89
N ASP A 24 -16.37 0.41 -5.60
CA ASP A 24 -16.96 1.32 -4.63
C ASP A 24 -17.13 0.61 -3.29
N PHE A 25 -16.78 1.29 -2.20
CA PHE A 25 -17.01 0.83 -0.85
C PHE A 25 -17.58 1.97 -0.02
N LYS A 26 -18.86 1.83 0.37
CA LYS A 26 -19.62 2.90 1.05
C LYS A 26 -19.59 4.17 0.18
N LYS A 27 -19.05 5.28 0.71
CA LYS A 27 -18.94 6.56 -0.02
C LYS A 27 -17.60 6.74 -0.75
N HIS A 28 -16.74 5.71 -0.78
CA HIS A 28 -15.41 5.79 -1.35
C HIS A 28 -15.30 5.00 -2.65
N ARG A 29 -14.70 5.62 -3.66
CA ARG A 29 -14.09 4.95 -4.80
C ARG A 29 -12.72 4.45 -4.37
N ILE A 30 -12.50 3.15 -4.43
CA ILE A 30 -11.25 2.50 -4.08
C ILE A 30 -10.55 2.05 -5.35
N LYS A 31 -9.27 2.38 -5.47
CA LYS A 31 -8.40 1.89 -6.55
C LYS A 31 -7.18 1.23 -5.95
N ILE A 32 -6.98 -0.04 -6.28
CA ILE A 32 -5.78 -0.79 -5.90
C ILE A 32 -4.85 -0.77 -7.10
N PHE A 33 -3.62 -0.35 -6.88
CA PHE A 33 -2.55 -0.46 -7.84
C PHE A 33 -1.50 -1.44 -7.34
N PHE A 34 -1.11 -2.37 -8.20
CA PHE A 34 -0.05 -3.31 -7.88
C PHE A 34 0.92 -3.48 -9.05
N SER A 35 2.21 -3.51 -8.73
CA SER A 35 3.30 -3.85 -9.64
C SER A 35 4.09 -5.00 -9.03
N ASN A 36 4.37 -6.05 -9.82
CA ASN A 36 5.34 -7.09 -9.45
C ASN A 36 6.69 -6.91 -10.16
N LYS A 37 6.96 -5.74 -10.74
CA LYS A 37 8.21 -5.49 -11.44
C LYS A 37 9.39 -5.57 -10.47
N GLU A 38 10.41 -6.32 -10.83
CA GLU A 38 11.66 -6.37 -10.06
C GLU A 38 12.22 -4.95 -9.90
N GLY A 39 12.62 -4.59 -8.68
CA GLY A 39 13.12 -3.25 -8.35
C GLY A 39 12.05 -2.16 -8.22
N ASN A 40 10.79 -2.40 -8.62
CA ASN A 40 9.66 -1.48 -8.41
C ASN A 40 8.34 -2.23 -8.10
N GLN A 41 8.42 -3.13 -7.11
CA GLN A 41 7.24 -3.81 -6.59
C GLN A 41 6.53 -2.92 -5.57
N PHE A 42 5.21 -2.77 -5.72
CA PHE A 42 4.40 -1.97 -4.80
C PHE A 42 2.97 -2.46 -4.75
N LEU A 43 2.31 -2.18 -3.62
CA LEU A 43 0.87 -2.29 -3.45
C LEU A 43 0.37 -0.97 -2.86
N VAL A 44 -0.39 -0.22 -3.64
CA VAL A 44 -0.88 1.10 -3.28
C VAL A 44 -2.39 1.14 -3.38
N LEU A 45 -3.02 1.74 -2.38
CA LEU A 45 -4.44 2.01 -2.36
C LEU A 45 -4.67 3.50 -2.52
N VAL A 46 -5.48 3.87 -3.51
CA VAL A 46 -6.03 5.21 -3.66
C VAL A 46 -7.48 5.18 -3.17
N CYS A 47 -7.77 5.99 -2.17
CA CYS A 47 -9.11 6.16 -1.64
C CYS A 47 -9.61 7.55 -2.02
N GLU A 48 -10.75 7.62 -2.69
CA GLU A 48 -11.35 8.87 -3.16
C GLU A 48 -12.81 8.94 -2.73
N ASN A 49 -13.28 10.09 -2.28
CA ASN A 49 -14.71 10.41 -2.17
C ASN A 49 -14.96 11.83 -2.71
N SER A 50 -16.15 12.38 -2.51
CA SER A 50 -16.50 13.74 -2.98
C SER A 50 -15.71 14.86 -2.33
N GLU A 51 -15.12 14.63 -1.16
CA GLU A 51 -14.47 15.64 -0.32
C GLU A 51 -12.94 15.51 -0.34
N ILE A 52 -12.44 14.27 -0.34
CA ILE A 52 -11.03 13.97 -0.09
C ILE A 52 -10.52 12.85 -0.99
N SER A 53 -9.21 12.90 -1.26
CA SER A 53 -8.44 11.77 -1.76
C SER A 53 -7.27 11.50 -0.83
N PHE A 54 -6.89 10.24 -0.65
CA PHE A 54 -5.62 9.89 -0.01
C PHE A 54 -5.04 8.60 -0.58
N ILE A 55 -3.73 8.45 -0.41
CA ILE A 55 -2.97 7.30 -0.90
C ILE A 55 -2.31 6.58 0.26
N LYS A 56 -2.59 5.28 0.40
CA LYS A 56 -1.93 4.40 1.37
C LYS A 56 -1.06 3.39 0.64
N ASN A 57 0.24 3.43 0.92
CA ASN A 57 1.15 2.33 0.56
C ASN A 57 1.00 1.18 1.56
N TYR A 58 0.92 -0.05 1.05
CA TYR A 58 0.87 -1.29 1.82
C TYR A 58 2.12 -2.12 1.51
N PRO A 59 3.24 -1.86 2.19
CA PRO A 59 4.40 -2.73 2.07
C PRO A 59 4.00 -4.16 2.49
N VAL A 60 4.38 -5.13 1.65
CA VAL A 60 4.23 -6.55 1.97
C VAL A 60 5.39 -6.95 2.86
N LEU A 61 5.06 -7.54 4.00
CA LEU A 61 5.97 -8.02 5.02
C LEU A 61 5.90 -9.55 5.03
N PHE A 62 7.02 -10.22 5.28
CA PHE A 62 7.04 -11.68 5.43
C PHE A 62 7.33 -12.03 6.89
N LYS A 63 6.40 -12.74 7.53
CA LYS A 63 6.57 -13.28 8.88
C LYS A 63 6.59 -14.80 8.78
N ASN A 64 7.73 -15.43 9.11
CA ASN A 64 7.93 -16.88 8.96
C ASN A 64 7.56 -17.41 7.56
N GLY A 65 7.94 -16.67 6.51
CA GLY A 65 7.64 -17.02 5.11
C GLY A 65 6.20 -16.74 4.67
N VAL A 66 5.34 -16.19 5.54
CA VAL A 66 3.95 -15.85 5.21
C VAL A 66 3.84 -14.35 4.94
N ALA A 67 3.27 -13.99 3.80
CA ALA A 67 3.01 -12.60 3.44
C ALA A 67 1.88 -12.00 4.29
N ASP A 68 2.15 -10.79 4.77
CA ASP A 68 1.32 -9.96 5.63
C ASP A 68 1.36 -8.51 5.12
N ILE A 69 0.25 -7.79 5.23
CA ILE A 69 0.26 -6.32 5.07
C ILE A 69 -0.13 -5.62 6.37
N ASN A 70 0.50 -4.48 6.64
CA ASN A 70 0.15 -3.64 7.78
C ASN A 70 -1.07 -2.78 7.47
N MET A 71 -2.20 -3.07 8.12
CA MET A 71 -3.46 -2.32 7.98
C MET A 71 -3.55 -1.10 8.92
N TYR A 72 -2.45 -0.69 9.55
CA TYR A 72 -2.41 0.53 10.33
C TYR A 72 -2.58 1.77 9.42
N TRP A 73 -3.54 2.62 9.77
CA TRP A 73 -3.87 3.82 9.00
C TRP A 73 -2.99 5.02 9.35
N GLY A 74 -2.43 5.08 10.57
CA GLY A 74 -1.53 6.15 10.99
C GLY A 74 -2.10 7.56 10.70
N PRO A 75 -1.37 8.43 10.01
CA PRO A 75 -1.83 9.77 9.64
C PRO A 75 -3.11 9.79 8.78
N TYR A 76 -3.49 8.67 8.18
CA TYR A 76 -4.71 8.55 7.38
C TYR A 76 -5.95 8.22 8.20
N MET A 77 -5.83 7.96 9.51
CA MET A 77 -6.93 7.44 10.33
C MET A 77 -8.19 8.32 10.30
N THR A 78 -8.03 9.65 10.37
CA THR A 78 -9.14 10.62 10.32
C THR A 78 -9.90 10.56 8.99
N TYR A 79 -9.19 10.30 7.90
CA TYR A 79 -9.74 10.21 6.55
C TYR A 79 -10.27 8.81 6.21
N ALA A 80 -9.71 7.77 6.85
CA ALA A 80 -10.12 6.39 6.65
C ALA A 80 -11.41 6.04 7.40
N THR A 81 -11.94 6.91 8.26
CA THR A 81 -13.16 6.66 9.06
C THR A 81 -14.34 6.15 8.22
N GLY A 82 -14.55 6.65 7.00
CA GLY A 82 -15.61 6.15 6.13
C GLY A 82 -15.36 4.76 5.51
N LEU A 83 -14.24 4.11 5.83
CA LEU A 83 -13.93 2.71 5.53
C LEU A 83 -14.12 1.79 6.75
N SER A 84 -14.37 2.34 7.96
CA SER A 84 -14.58 1.51 9.15
C SER A 84 -15.91 0.76 9.07
N ASN A 85 -16.06 -0.31 9.87
CA ASN A 85 -17.34 -1.01 9.97
C ASN A 85 -18.43 -0.04 10.48
N THR A 86 -19.70 -0.32 10.16
CA THR A 86 -20.83 0.52 10.61
C THR A 86 -21.23 0.25 12.05
N THR A 87 -21.07 -0.99 12.51
CA THR A 87 -21.62 -1.45 13.80
C THR A 87 -20.56 -1.71 14.87
N SER A 88 -19.27 -1.70 14.52
CA SER A 88 -18.17 -2.01 15.43
C SER A 88 -16.91 -1.21 15.09
N PRO A 89 -16.06 -0.85 16.08
CA PRO A 89 -14.76 -0.28 15.79
C PRO A 89 -13.89 -1.26 14.99
N GLY A 90 -13.35 -0.81 13.86
CA GLY A 90 -12.44 -1.59 13.04
C GLY A 90 -12.69 -1.46 11.55
N PHE A 91 -11.93 -2.22 10.76
CA PHE A 91 -11.92 -2.17 9.28
C PHE A 91 -12.13 -3.54 8.66
N THR A 92 -12.72 -4.48 9.41
CA THR A 92 -12.82 -5.89 9.01
C THR A 92 -13.63 -6.07 7.72
N GLU A 93 -14.71 -5.31 7.55
CA GLU A 93 -15.51 -5.33 6.31
C GLU A 93 -14.68 -4.87 5.11
N PHE A 94 -13.97 -3.75 5.27
CA PHE A 94 -13.09 -3.22 4.24
C PHE A 94 -11.95 -4.18 3.90
N GLN A 95 -11.34 -4.81 4.92
CA GLN A 95 -10.31 -5.82 4.75
C GLN A 95 -10.81 -7.05 3.99
N LYS A 96 -12.03 -7.50 4.29
CA LYS A 96 -12.68 -8.59 3.54
C LYS A 96 -12.88 -8.18 2.09
N LYS A 97 -13.39 -6.97 1.85
CA LYS A 97 -13.62 -6.46 0.49
C LYS A 97 -12.34 -6.29 -0.31
N LEU A 98 -11.27 -5.83 0.34
CA LEU A 98 -9.94 -5.72 -0.25
C LEU A 98 -9.46 -7.10 -0.74
N LYS A 99 -9.63 -8.14 0.06
CA LYS A 99 -9.26 -9.51 -0.35
C LYS A 99 -10.12 -10.04 -1.48
N GLU A 100 -11.44 -9.86 -1.39
CA GLU A 100 -12.39 -10.24 -2.46
C GLU A 100 -12.01 -9.58 -3.79
N SER A 101 -11.66 -8.30 -3.76
CA SER A 101 -11.25 -7.56 -4.96
C SER A 101 -10.00 -8.17 -5.62
N ILE A 102 -9.01 -8.61 -4.84
CA ILE A 102 -7.81 -9.25 -5.37
C ILE A 102 -8.12 -10.66 -5.86
N GLN A 103 -8.98 -11.41 -5.15
CA GLN A 103 -9.43 -12.73 -5.58
C GLN A 103 -10.20 -12.67 -6.90
N SER A 104 -10.88 -11.56 -7.19
CA SER A 104 -11.59 -11.35 -8.45
C SER A 104 -10.68 -11.32 -9.69
N VAL A 105 -9.37 -11.13 -9.53
CA VAL A 105 -8.37 -11.28 -10.61
C VAL A 105 -8.41 -12.70 -11.20
N LYS A 106 -8.64 -13.72 -10.37
CA LYS A 106 -8.81 -15.11 -10.81
C LYS A 106 -10.27 -15.49 -11.05
N ASN A 107 -11.20 -14.84 -10.34
CA ASN A 107 -12.64 -15.12 -10.40
C ASN A 107 -13.41 -13.81 -10.72
N PRO A 108 -13.41 -13.35 -11.98
CA PRO A 108 -14.00 -12.07 -12.35
C PRO A 108 -15.48 -11.98 -12.00
N ASN A 109 -15.92 -10.79 -11.61
CA ASN A 109 -17.33 -10.46 -11.40
C ASN A 109 -17.54 -8.96 -11.64
N ASP A 110 -18.80 -8.54 -11.75
CA ASP A 110 -19.16 -7.18 -12.16
C ASP A 110 -18.93 -6.12 -11.07
N GLU A 111 -18.61 -6.53 -9.85
CA GLU A 111 -18.36 -5.60 -8.74
C GLU A 111 -16.99 -4.94 -8.80
N PHE A 112 -16.01 -5.62 -9.43
CA PHE A 112 -14.63 -5.14 -9.50
C PHE A 112 -14.24 -4.90 -10.95
N LYS A 113 -13.95 -3.64 -11.27
CA LYS A 113 -13.36 -3.30 -12.56
C LYS A 113 -11.85 -3.55 -12.52
N ILE A 114 -11.39 -4.54 -13.28
CA ILE A 114 -9.97 -4.92 -13.37
C ILE A 114 -9.38 -4.38 -14.67
N SER A 115 -8.18 -3.83 -14.60
CA SER A 115 -7.44 -3.31 -15.76
C SER A 115 -5.95 -3.57 -15.60
N TYR A 116 -5.27 -3.84 -16.72
CA TYR A 116 -3.82 -4.06 -16.75
C TYR A 116 -3.18 -2.93 -17.56
N LEU A 117 -2.60 -1.98 -16.84
CA LEU A 117 -2.08 -0.74 -17.39
C LEU A 117 -0.61 -0.89 -17.78
N ASP A 118 -0.17 -0.11 -18.76
CA ASP A 118 1.26 0.11 -18.94
C ASP A 118 1.85 0.81 -17.72
N SER A 119 3.13 0.53 -17.45
CA SER A 119 3.81 1.06 -16.25
C SER A 119 3.71 2.58 -16.16
N ARG A 120 3.88 3.29 -17.28
CA ARG A 120 3.79 4.75 -17.32
C ARG A 120 2.39 5.25 -16.94
N ASP A 121 1.35 4.61 -17.45
CA ASP A 121 -0.04 5.02 -17.21
C ASP A 121 -0.46 4.76 -15.77
N GLY A 122 -0.13 3.59 -15.23
CA GLY A 122 -0.41 3.25 -13.83
C GLY A 122 0.29 4.22 -12.87
N ILE A 123 1.59 4.48 -13.08
CA ILE A 123 2.36 5.44 -12.27
C ILE A 123 1.77 6.85 -12.38
N GLN A 124 1.42 7.30 -13.58
CA GLN A 124 0.82 8.62 -13.78
C GLN A 124 -0.51 8.76 -13.05
N LYS A 125 -1.36 7.73 -13.04
CA LYS A 125 -2.61 7.73 -12.27
C LYS A 125 -2.37 7.86 -10.77
N ILE A 126 -1.41 7.10 -10.23
CA ILE A 126 -1.04 7.18 -8.80
C ILE A 126 -0.51 8.57 -8.46
N GLN A 127 0.40 9.12 -9.27
CA GLN A 127 0.94 10.47 -9.09
C GLN A 127 -0.15 11.55 -9.16
N ASN A 128 -1.11 11.40 -10.09
CA ASN A 128 -2.24 12.33 -10.20
C ASN A 128 -3.15 12.28 -8.97
N ALA A 129 -3.40 11.09 -8.42
CA ALA A 129 -4.11 10.95 -7.16
C ALA A 129 -3.30 11.57 -6.00
N ASN A 130 -1.97 11.44 -5.99
CA ASN A 130 -1.13 11.98 -4.92
C ASN A 130 -1.16 13.51 -4.88
N ARG A 131 -1.18 14.14 -6.07
CA ARG A 131 -1.32 15.60 -6.20
C ARG A 131 -2.64 16.13 -5.63
N LYS A 132 -3.70 15.30 -5.65
CA LYS A 132 -5.02 15.61 -5.09
C LYS A 132 -5.21 15.11 -3.65
N SER A 133 -4.19 14.44 -3.09
CA SER A 133 -4.26 13.86 -1.76
C SER A 133 -4.29 14.93 -0.69
N VAL A 134 -5.10 14.71 0.36
CA VAL A 134 -5.09 15.53 1.58
C VAL A 134 -3.72 15.53 2.27
N LEU A 135 -2.87 14.55 1.96
CA LEU A 135 -1.48 14.45 2.41
C LEU A 135 -0.51 14.44 1.22
N SER A 136 -0.68 15.37 0.28
CA SER A 136 0.18 15.46 -0.92
C SER A 136 1.67 15.63 -0.58
N ASN A 137 2.52 15.13 -1.49
CA ASN A 137 3.99 15.27 -1.44
C ASN A 137 4.69 14.72 -0.18
N LYS A 138 4.02 13.89 0.62
CA LYS A 138 4.73 13.16 1.69
C LYS A 138 5.65 12.11 1.09
N GLU A 139 6.89 12.07 1.55
CA GLU A 139 7.82 10.97 1.28
C GLU A 139 7.34 9.70 2.03
N ILE A 140 6.48 8.91 1.38
CA ILE A 140 5.81 7.76 1.99
C ILE A 140 6.26 6.41 1.42
N TYR A 141 7.02 6.41 0.34
CA TYR A 141 7.49 5.19 -0.31
C TYR A 141 8.92 4.90 0.13
N TYR A 142 9.19 3.66 0.55
CA TYR A 142 10.56 3.25 0.85
C TYR A 142 11.39 3.26 -0.44
N HIS A 143 12.58 3.85 -0.38
CA HIS A 143 13.50 3.90 -1.52
C HIS A 143 14.75 3.05 -1.27
N HIS A 144 15.49 3.32 -0.19
CA HIS A 144 16.70 2.56 0.12
C HIS A 144 17.09 2.71 1.59
N THR A 145 18.08 1.93 2.00
CA THR A 145 18.69 1.99 3.33
C THR A 145 19.98 2.82 3.28
N ARG A 146 20.15 3.71 4.26
CA ARG A 146 21.37 4.50 4.45
C ARG A 146 22.10 4.04 5.71
N ARG A 147 23.43 3.94 5.64
CA ARG A 147 24.33 3.52 6.74
C ARG A 147 24.55 4.66 7.76
N THR A 148 23.47 5.08 8.40
CA THR A 148 23.50 6.06 9.49
C THR A 148 22.47 5.64 10.54
N PRO A 149 22.77 5.78 11.85
CA PRO A 149 21.80 5.46 12.90
C PRO A 149 20.47 6.16 12.72
N ILE A 150 19.37 5.45 13.00
CA ILE A 150 18.03 6.02 12.93
C ILE A 150 17.79 6.97 14.11
N SER A 151 17.26 8.17 13.84
CA SER A 151 16.80 9.10 14.88
C SER A 151 15.42 8.70 15.41
N ASP A 152 15.02 9.18 16.59
CA ASP A 152 13.70 8.85 17.17
C ASP A 152 12.54 9.29 16.28
N ASN A 153 12.65 10.46 15.65
CA ASN A 153 11.66 10.95 14.69
C ASN A 153 11.56 10.02 13.48
N GLN A 154 12.70 9.56 12.96
CA GLN A 154 12.72 8.66 11.82
C GLN A 154 12.24 7.25 12.21
N TYR A 155 12.52 6.80 13.44
CA TYR A 155 11.99 5.56 13.99
C TYR A 155 10.46 5.60 14.03
N LYS A 156 9.86 6.70 14.51
CA LYS A 156 8.41 6.90 14.50
C LYS A 156 7.86 6.87 13.06
N LYS A 157 8.50 7.59 12.13
CA LYS A 157 8.10 7.60 10.70
C LYS A 157 8.15 6.19 10.09
N VAL A 158 9.22 5.43 10.33
CA VAL A 158 9.36 4.04 9.85
C VAL A 158 8.31 3.14 10.49
N LYS A 159 8.08 3.26 11.80
CA LYS A 159 7.05 2.51 12.52
C LYS A 159 5.67 2.76 11.92
N ASP A 160 5.33 4.02 11.66
CA ASP A 160 4.02 4.42 11.15
C ASP A 160 3.80 4.00 9.69
N LEU A 161 4.85 4.07 8.85
CA LEU A 161 4.75 3.78 7.41
C LEU A 161 4.98 2.31 7.06
N LEU A 162 6.00 1.69 7.65
CA LEU A 162 6.50 0.35 7.30
C LEU A 162 6.20 -0.70 8.39
N GLY A 163 5.99 -0.28 9.64
CA GLY A 163 5.66 -1.16 10.76
C GLY A 163 6.76 -1.24 11.83
N GLU A 164 6.37 -1.72 13.02
CA GLU A 164 7.24 -1.72 14.19
C GLU A 164 8.44 -2.67 14.06
N ASP A 165 8.25 -3.86 13.48
CA ASP A 165 9.32 -4.85 13.33
C ASP A 165 10.44 -4.32 12.42
N ILE A 166 10.05 -3.62 11.34
CA ILE A 166 10.99 -2.92 10.46
C ILE A 166 11.71 -1.80 11.21
N ALA A 167 10.98 -0.96 11.95
CA ALA A 167 11.60 0.13 12.73
C ALA A 167 12.65 -0.39 13.74
N LYS A 168 12.34 -1.50 14.42
CA LYS A 168 13.28 -2.19 15.32
C LYS A 168 14.49 -2.73 14.58
N HIS A 169 14.30 -3.34 13.41
CA HIS A 169 15.42 -3.80 12.58
C HIS A 169 16.35 -2.64 12.21
N PHE A 170 15.83 -1.54 11.67
CA PHE A 170 16.64 -0.35 11.34
C PHE A 170 17.44 0.15 12.56
N LYS A 171 16.80 0.22 13.73
CA LYS A 171 17.45 0.62 14.99
C LYS A 171 18.58 -0.32 15.41
N ASN A 172 18.33 -1.62 15.39
CA ASN A 172 19.30 -2.63 15.82
C ASN A 172 20.48 -2.76 14.84
N SER A 173 20.24 -2.51 13.55
CA SER A 173 21.24 -2.57 12.49
C SER A 173 22.02 -1.26 12.29
N ASN A 174 21.77 -0.22 13.11
CA ASN A 174 22.41 1.10 12.98
C ASN A 174 22.29 1.73 11.58
N VAL A 175 21.12 1.54 10.95
CA VAL A 175 20.80 2.06 9.61
C VAL A 175 19.49 2.84 9.64
N THR A 176 19.22 3.62 8.60
CA THR A 176 17.99 4.41 8.47
C THR A 176 17.33 4.20 7.12
N ALA A 177 16.00 4.30 7.08
CA ALA A 177 15.22 4.24 5.86
C ALA A 177 15.21 5.60 5.17
N VAL A 178 15.46 5.63 3.86
CA VAL A 178 15.23 6.78 3.00
C VAL A 178 13.90 6.60 2.29
N PHE A 179 13.07 7.63 2.32
CA PHE A 179 11.76 7.65 1.69
C PHE A 179 11.78 8.57 0.46
N THR A 180 10.86 8.32 -0.46
CA THR A 180 10.62 9.12 -1.65
C THR A 180 9.12 9.40 -1.81
N SER A 181 8.79 10.51 -2.46
CA SER A 181 7.42 10.83 -2.89
C SER A 181 7.11 10.26 -4.28
N ASP A 182 8.12 9.74 -5.00
CA ASP A 182 7.98 9.16 -6.32
C ASP A 182 7.79 7.65 -6.25
N ILE A 183 6.57 7.19 -6.58
CA ILE A 183 6.22 5.77 -6.60
C ILE A 183 7.07 4.96 -7.60
N ALA A 184 7.59 5.60 -8.67
CA ALA A 184 8.47 4.92 -9.62
C ALA A 184 9.83 4.53 -9.00
N GLN A 185 10.21 5.18 -7.90
CA GLN A 185 11.43 4.89 -7.14
C GLN A 185 11.18 4.01 -5.92
N GLN A 186 9.91 3.60 -5.68
CA GLN A 186 9.61 2.69 -4.59
C GLN A 186 10.35 1.37 -4.77
N LYS A 187 10.95 0.89 -3.69
CA LYS A 187 11.49 -0.46 -3.57
C LYS A 187 10.71 -1.24 -2.51
N THR A 188 10.77 -2.57 -2.57
CA THR A 188 10.32 -3.43 -1.48
C THR A 188 11.43 -3.52 -0.44
N PHE A 189 11.07 -3.35 0.84
CA PHE A 189 11.99 -3.64 1.93
C PHE A 189 11.80 -5.12 2.34
N PHE A 190 12.90 -5.86 2.33
CA PHE A 190 12.93 -7.24 2.83
C PHE A 190 13.68 -7.23 4.16
N LEU A 191 13.06 -7.78 5.20
CA LEU A 191 13.77 -8.11 6.43
C LEU A 191 14.74 -9.25 6.10
N PRO A 192 16.05 -9.09 6.35
CA PRO A 192 17.02 -10.18 6.28
C PRO A 192 16.67 -11.31 7.25
#